data_AF-A0A2S8XUG5-F1
#
_entry.id   AF-A0A2S8XUG5-F1
#
_cell.length_a   1.000
_cell.length_b   1.000
_cell.length_c   1.000
_cell.angle_alpha   90.00
_cell.angle_beta   90.00
_cell.angle_gamma   90.00
#
_symmetry.space_group_name_H-M   'P 1'
#
loop_
_entity.id
_entity.type
_entity.pdbx_description
1 polymer ?
#
loop_
_entity_poly.entity_id
_entity_poly.type
_entity_poly.pdbx_seq_one_letter_code
_entity_poly.pdbx_strand_id
1 'polypeptide(L)'
;MRFRRPVNGHRWACGLVLLGLLVWWIDAQSEKEIALVIGEPYEDMRQRSSASIASAIPAEVSFNIPKSDARLRFVDPKFGFVTPAARFFAIFYRDDRIGSVRMSPQIEPLLLDDILKVALDLQEQWRQGGWVPTLPNEFPPIADTPQWRVNLRDVRRGGTTYWQAGDQYQVMMVVHRFKDYRHPTQERYLITLGIGKPWVKP
;
A
#
# COMPACT_ATOMS: atom_id res chain seq x y z
N MET A 1 13.71 54.68 -36.50
CA MET A 1 12.52 53.88 -36.12
C MET A 1 12.95 52.44 -35.82
N ARG A 2 12.79 51.95 -34.58
CA ARG A 2 13.14 50.59 -34.16
C ARG A 2 11.93 49.67 -34.39
N PHE A 3 12.03 48.72 -35.33
CA PHE A 3 11.04 47.67 -35.51
C PHE A 3 11.09 46.68 -34.33
N ARG A 4 9.99 46.58 -33.56
CA ARG A 4 9.75 45.45 -32.66
C ARG A 4 9.42 44.23 -33.52
N ARG A 5 10.28 43.20 -33.51
CA ARG A 5 9.96 41.89 -34.07
C ARG A 5 8.86 41.24 -33.22
N PRO A 6 7.79 40.68 -33.81
CA PRO A 6 6.79 39.95 -33.03
C PRO A 6 7.44 38.70 -32.43
N VAL A 7 7.30 38.55 -31.11
CA VAL A 7 7.72 37.33 -30.41
C VAL A 7 6.85 36.19 -30.93
N ASN A 8 7.51 35.17 -31.47
CA ASN A 8 6.88 34.10 -32.24
C ASN A 8 6.09 33.15 -31.32
N GLY A 9 4.82 33.48 -31.03
CA GLY A 9 3.96 32.76 -30.08
C GLY A 9 3.73 31.28 -30.39
N HIS A 10 3.91 30.86 -31.65
CA HIS A 10 3.81 29.45 -32.06
C HIS A 10 4.88 28.55 -31.42
N ARG A 11 6.12 29.04 -31.20
CA ARG A 11 7.19 28.23 -30.60
C ARG A 11 6.93 27.97 -29.12
N TRP A 12 6.32 28.93 -28.43
CA TRP A 12 5.90 28.79 -27.04
C TRP A 12 4.69 27.86 -26.89
N ALA A 13 3.72 27.95 -27.81
CA ALA A 13 2.58 27.04 -27.85
C ALA A 13 2.99 25.58 -28.09
N CYS A 14 3.88 25.32 -29.05
CA CYS A 14 4.43 23.96 -29.28
C CYS A 14 5.20 23.43 -28.07
N GLY A 15 5.99 24.29 -27.40
CA GLY A 15 6.72 23.91 -26.19
C GLY A 15 5.78 23.48 -25.04
N LEU A 16 4.68 24.20 -24.84
CA LEU A 16 3.68 23.86 -23.81
C LEU A 16 2.92 22.56 -24.13
N VAL A 17 2.60 22.31 -25.40
CA VAL A 17 1.97 21.06 -25.84
C VAL A 17 2.89 19.86 -25.60
N LEU A 18 4.17 19.97 -25.96
CA LEU A 18 5.15 18.90 -25.74
C LEU A 18 5.38 18.63 -24.25
N LEU A 19 5.42 19.69 -23.43
CA LEU A 19 5.51 19.55 -21.97
C LEU A 19 4.27 18.83 -21.41
N GLY A 20 3.07 19.20 -21.87
CA GLY A 20 1.82 18.55 -21.46
C GLY A 20 1.77 17.07 -21.82
N LEU A 21 2.20 16.70 -23.03
CA LEU A 21 2.30 15.30 -23.46
C LEU A 21 3.32 14.51 -22.65
N LEU A 22 4.46 15.12 -22.31
CA LEU A 22 5.49 14.48 -21.49
C LEU A 22 4.99 14.21 -20.06
N VAL A 23 4.34 15.20 -19.43
CA VAL A 23 3.75 15.04 -18.09
C VAL A 23 2.67 13.95 -18.11
N TRP A 24 1.82 13.95 -19.12
CA TRP A 24 0.80 12.91 -19.29
C TRP A 24 1.41 11.51 -19.48
N TRP A 25 2.46 11.40 -20.29
CA TRP A 25 3.17 10.13 -20.50
C TRP A 25 3.80 9.60 -19.21
N ILE A 26 4.43 10.47 -18.41
CA ILE A 26 5.03 10.11 -17.12
C ILE A 26 3.94 9.65 -16.14
N ASP A 27 2.82 10.37 -16.04
CA ASP A 27 1.71 9.97 -15.16
C ASP A 27 1.08 8.64 -15.59
N ALA A 28 0.95 8.41 -16.90
CA ALA A 28 0.41 7.18 -17.46
C ALA A 28 1.29 5.95 -17.16
N GLN A 29 2.60 6.13 -17.01
CA GLN A 29 3.53 5.05 -16.64
C GLN A 29 3.77 4.93 -15.14
N SER A 30 3.31 5.90 -14.34
CA SER A 30 3.49 5.85 -12.89
C SER A 30 2.66 4.74 -12.25
N GLU A 31 3.26 4.05 -11.28
CA GLU A 31 2.53 3.11 -10.42
C GLU A 31 1.43 3.87 -9.68
N LYS A 32 0.18 3.43 -9.84
CA LYS A 32 -0.96 4.08 -9.20
C LYS A 32 -0.90 3.85 -7.69
N GLU A 33 -1.34 4.85 -6.94
CA GLU A 33 -1.27 4.81 -5.48
C GLU A 33 -2.59 5.26 -4.86
N ILE A 34 -2.87 4.66 -3.71
CA ILE A 34 -3.82 5.16 -2.72
C ILE A 34 -3.00 5.79 -1.60
N ALA A 35 -3.11 7.10 -1.47
CA ALA A 35 -2.36 7.88 -0.50
C ALA A 35 -3.28 8.28 0.66
N LEU A 36 -3.09 7.71 1.85
CA LEU A 36 -4.05 7.87 2.95
C LEU A 36 -3.44 7.90 4.36
N VAL A 37 -4.24 8.39 5.31
CA VAL A 37 -4.10 8.25 6.75
C VAL A 37 -5.41 7.69 7.32
N ILE A 38 -5.34 6.86 8.35
CA ILE A 38 -6.55 6.34 8.99
C ILE A 38 -7.29 7.49 9.68
N GLY A 39 -8.61 7.53 9.49
CA GLY A 39 -9.49 8.48 10.13
C GLY A 39 -9.68 9.78 9.36
N GLU A 40 -9.02 10.04 8.23
CA GLU A 40 -9.30 11.22 7.40
C GLU A 40 -10.62 11.07 6.59
N PRO A 41 -11.16 12.17 6.03
CA PRO A 41 -12.29 12.10 5.10
C PRO A 41 -11.97 11.27 3.85
N TYR A 42 -12.88 10.39 3.46
CA TYR A 42 -12.69 9.48 2.32
C TYR A 42 -12.48 10.23 1.01
N GLU A 43 -13.23 11.32 0.78
CA GLU A 43 -13.13 12.09 -0.45
C GLU A 43 -11.80 12.87 -0.56
N ASP A 44 -11.21 13.31 0.55
CA ASP A 44 -9.89 13.95 0.56
C ASP A 44 -8.80 12.96 0.11
N MET A 45 -8.84 11.74 0.65
CA MET A 45 -7.99 10.64 0.21
C MET A 45 -8.22 10.32 -1.27
N ARG A 46 -9.47 10.23 -1.71
CA ARG A 46 -9.82 9.89 -3.09
C ARG A 46 -9.27 10.92 -4.08
N GLN A 47 -9.35 12.21 -3.75
CA GLN A 47 -8.83 13.30 -4.59
C GLN A 47 -7.30 13.34 -4.63
N ARG A 48 -6.64 12.99 -3.51
CA ARG A 48 -5.17 12.95 -3.42
C ARG A 48 -4.55 11.73 -4.10
N SER A 49 -5.30 10.64 -4.20
CA SER A 49 -4.84 9.35 -4.74
C SER A 49 -4.84 9.35 -6.27
N SER A 50 -3.87 8.67 -6.88
CA SER A 50 -3.79 8.54 -8.35
C SER A 50 -4.56 7.34 -8.88
N ALA A 51 -4.82 6.33 -8.05
CA ALA A 51 -5.66 5.19 -8.42
C ALA A 51 -7.15 5.57 -8.41
N SER A 52 -7.86 5.29 -9.51
CA SER A 52 -9.30 5.53 -9.57
C SER A 52 -10.04 4.62 -8.61
N ILE A 53 -10.89 5.20 -7.77
CA ILE A 53 -11.74 4.48 -6.81
C ILE A 53 -13.11 5.18 -6.73
N ALA A 54 -14.17 4.41 -6.44
CA ALA A 54 -15.52 4.96 -6.33
C ALA A 54 -15.63 5.95 -5.15
N SER A 55 -16.59 6.87 -5.22
CA SER A 55 -16.95 7.74 -4.11
C SER A 55 -17.47 6.93 -2.91
N ALA A 56 -17.42 7.53 -1.72
CA ALA A 56 -18.07 6.93 -0.56
C ALA A 56 -19.59 6.89 -0.74
N ILE A 57 -20.23 5.87 -0.16
CA ILE A 57 -21.67 5.88 0.05
C ILE A 57 -21.95 6.70 1.32
N PRO A 58 -22.69 7.82 1.23
CA PRO A 58 -22.86 8.73 2.36
C PRO A 58 -23.49 8.07 3.58
N ALA A 59 -22.93 8.35 4.77
CA ALA A 59 -23.44 7.87 6.07
C ALA A 59 -23.58 6.32 6.20
N GLU A 60 -22.83 5.56 5.40
CA GLU A 60 -22.84 4.10 5.45
C GLU A 60 -21.50 3.50 5.91
N VAL A 61 -21.56 2.26 6.40
CA VAL A 61 -20.38 1.42 6.62
C VAL A 61 -20.18 0.59 5.37
N SER A 62 -19.09 0.84 4.64
CA SER A 62 -18.83 0.16 3.38
C SER A 62 -17.34 0.08 3.09
N PHE A 63 -16.99 -0.43 1.92
CA PHE A 63 -15.63 -0.44 1.40
C PHE A 63 -15.61 -0.22 -0.09
N ASN A 64 -14.50 0.31 -0.58
CA ASN A 64 -14.23 0.39 -2.01
C ASN A 64 -12.87 -0.24 -2.32
N ILE A 65 -12.71 -0.70 -3.55
CA ILE A 65 -11.48 -1.27 -4.09
C ILE A 65 -11.05 -0.41 -5.29
N PRO A 66 -9.77 -0.02 -5.42
CA PRO A 66 -9.26 0.68 -6.60
C PRO A 66 -9.52 -0.12 -7.88
N LYS A 67 -9.77 0.59 -8.99
CA LYS A 67 -10.05 -0.03 -10.29
C LYS A 67 -8.81 -0.62 -10.99
N SER A 68 -7.62 -0.37 -10.44
CA SER A 68 -6.34 -0.84 -10.94
C SER A 68 -5.49 -1.37 -9.79
N ASP A 69 -4.47 -2.16 -10.13
CA ASP A 69 -3.41 -2.49 -9.17
C ASP A 69 -2.82 -1.17 -8.63
N ALA A 70 -2.65 -1.09 -7.31
CA ALA A 70 -2.21 0.13 -6.65
C ALA A 70 -1.40 -0.17 -5.39
N ARG A 71 -0.41 0.67 -5.10
CA ARG A 71 0.30 0.63 -3.81
C ARG A 71 -0.40 1.48 -2.76
N LEU A 72 -0.19 1.14 -1.49
CA LEU A 72 -0.50 2.02 -0.38
C LEU A 72 0.68 2.96 -0.15
N ARG A 73 0.40 4.25 -0.08
CA ARG A 73 1.28 5.24 0.53
C ARG A 73 0.59 5.74 1.80
N PHE A 74 1.05 5.24 2.96
CA PHE A 74 0.55 5.72 4.24
C PHE A 74 1.22 7.07 4.53
N VAL A 75 0.45 8.18 4.46
CA VAL A 75 1.01 9.55 4.42
C VAL A 75 1.08 10.23 5.79
N ASP A 76 1.10 9.44 6.87
CA ASP A 76 1.32 10.00 8.19
C ASP A 76 2.74 10.61 8.28
N PRO A 77 2.90 11.87 8.75
CA PRO A 77 4.20 12.55 8.77
C PRO A 77 5.28 11.86 9.59
N LYS A 78 4.90 11.03 10.58
CA LYS A 78 5.83 10.32 11.45
C LYS A 78 5.85 8.83 11.14
N PHE A 79 4.66 8.24 10.96
CA PHE A 79 4.49 6.79 10.86
C PHE A 79 4.36 6.30 9.41
N GLY A 80 4.58 7.16 8.42
CA GLY A 80 4.40 6.86 7.01
C GLY A 80 5.28 5.72 6.51
N PHE A 81 4.75 4.98 5.53
CA PHE A 81 5.46 3.91 4.81
C PHE A 81 4.78 3.67 3.46
N VAL A 82 5.46 2.92 2.59
CA VAL A 82 4.94 2.51 1.27
C VAL A 82 4.95 1.00 1.13
N THR A 83 3.95 0.48 0.42
CA THR A 83 3.92 -0.93 0.01
C THR A 83 4.29 -1.08 -1.46
N PRO A 84 4.62 -2.29 -1.92
CA PRO A 84 4.45 -2.65 -3.33
C PRO A 84 2.99 -2.52 -3.78
N ALA A 85 2.75 -2.48 -5.10
CA ALA A 85 1.40 -2.58 -5.65
C ALA A 85 0.68 -3.88 -5.24
N ALA A 86 -0.61 -3.72 -5.01
CA ALA A 86 -1.54 -4.77 -4.65
C ALA A 86 -2.65 -4.87 -5.69
N ARG A 87 -2.98 -6.10 -6.07
CA ARG A 87 -4.21 -6.39 -6.82
C ARG A 87 -5.44 -6.39 -5.92
N PHE A 88 -5.30 -6.92 -4.70
CA PHE A 88 -6.33 -6.84 -3.69
C PHE A 88 -6.02 -5.69 -2.73
N PHE A 89 -6.85 -4.64 -2.77
CA PHE A 89 -6.72 -3.47 -1.92
C PHE A 89 -8.12 -2.94 -1.58
N ALA A 90 -8.60 -3.22 -0.37
CA ALA A 90 -9.88 -2.71 0.12
C ALA A 90 -9.66 -1.58 1.13
N ILE A 91 -10.35 -0.47 0.94
CA ILE A 91 -10.42 0.66 1.88
C ILE A 91 -11.80 0.65 2.51
N PHE A 92 -11.85 0.44 3.82
CA PHE A 92 -13.06 0.43 4.61
C PHE A 92 -13.29 1.81 5.22
N TYR A 93 -14.53 2.27 5.15
CA TYR A 93 -14.93 3.57 5.68
C TYR A 93 -16.27 3.47 6.40
N ARG A 94 -16.50 4.45 7.27
CA ARG A 94 -17.76 4.66 8.00
C ARG A 94 -17.96 6.16 8.13
N ASP A 95 -19.18 6.63 7.89
CA ASP A 95 -19.54 8.05 8.02
C ASP A 95 -18.56 8.95 7.25
N ASP A 96 -18.27 8.56 6.01
CA ASP A 96 -17.35 9.23 5.09
C ASP A 96 -15.89 9.36 5.59
N ARG A 97 -15.47 8.55 6.58
CA ARG A 97 -14.10 8.53 7.11
C ARG A 97 -13.45 7.17 6.99
N ILE A 98 -12.16 7.16 6.70
CA ILE A 98 -11.39 5.91 6.55
C ILE A 98 -11.25 5.24 7.92
N GLY A 99 -11.69 3.99 8.02
CA GLY A 99 -11.57 3.20 9.25
C GLY A 99 -10.37 2.24 9.23
N SER A 100 -10.15 1.59 8.09
CA SER A 100 -9.06 0.63 7.93
C SER A 100 -8.79 0.32 6.47
N VAL A 101 -7.61 -0.24 6.19
CA VAL A 101 -7.27 -0.87 4.91
C VAL A 101 -7.02 -2.34 5.13
N ARG A 102 -7.40 -3.16 4.15
CA ARG A 102 -6.95 -4.55 4.01
C ARG A 102 -6.45 -4.78 2.61
N MET A 103 -5.23 -5.27 2.47
CA MET A 103 -4.60 -5.47 1.17
C MET A 103 -3.67 -6.68 1.14
N SER A 104 -3.26 -7.06 -0.07
CA SER A 104 -2.17 -8.02 -0.31
C SER A 104 -1.10 -7.29 -1.11
N PRO A 105 0.01 -6.82 -0.50
CA PRO A 105 1.03 -5.95 -1.11
C PRO A 105 1.94 -6.68 -2.13
N GLN A 106 1.29 -7.37 -3.07
CA GLN A 106 1.85 -8.04 -4.23
C GLN A 106 0.73 -8.25 -5.25
N ILE A 107 1.04 -8.10 -6.53
CA ILE A 107 0.06 -8.32 -7.62
C ILE A 107 -0.17 -9.82 -7.84
N GLU A 108 0.85 -10.64 -7.57
CA GLU A 108 0.81 -12.09 -7.70
C GLU A 108 1.40 -12.78 -6.46
N PRO A 109 1.00 -14.03 -6.17
CA PRO A 109 1.67 -14.85 -5.16
C PRO A 109 3.17 -15.00 -5.46
N LEU A 110 4.01 -14.74 -4.46
CA LEU A 110 5.48 -14.73 -4.61
C LEU A 110 6.12 -16.04 -4.17
N LEU A 111 7.35 -16.27 -4.58
CA LEU A 111 8.19 -17.33 -4.01
C LEU A 111 8.61 -16.97 -2.57
N LEU A 112 9.09 -17.96 -1.82
CA LEU A 112 9.47 -17.77 -0.41
C LEU A 112 10.54 -16.68 -0.21
N ASP A 113 11.55 -16.62 -1.08
CA ASP A 113 12.60 -15.60 -0.96
C ASP A 113 12.06 -14.19 -1.19
N ASP A 114 11.19 -14.02 -2.19
CA ASP A 114 10.70 -12.70 -2.56
C ASP A 114 9.63 -12.19 -1.58
N ILE A 115 8.79 -13.09 -1.05
CA ILE A 115 7.83 -12.67 -0.01
C ILE A 115 8.53 -12.26 1.29
N LEU A 116 9.65 -12.91 1.63
CA LEU A 116 10.45 -12.53 2.80
C LEU A 116 11.09 -11.16 2.61
N LYS A 117 11.61 -10.83 1.42
CA LYS A 117 12.11 -9.47 1.13
C LYS A 117 11.03 -8.42 1.37
N VAL A 118 9.83 -8.60 0.79
CA VAL A 118 8.72 -7.66 0.99
C VAL A 118 8.35 -7.51 2.47
N ALA A 119 8.25 -8.62 3.21
CA ALA A 119 7.92 -8.58 4.64
C ALA A 119 8.99 -7.87 5.47
N LEU A 120 10.27 -8.11 5.19
CA LEU A 120 11.38 -7.48 5.89
C LEU A 120 11.48 -5.99 5.58
N ASP A 121 11.31 -5.60 4.32
CA ASP A 121 11.34 -4.19 3.89
C ASP A 121 10.22 -3.38 4.53
N LEU A 122 9.00 -3.95 4.63
CA LEU A 122 7.88 -3.32 5.33
C LEU A 122 8.17 -3.14 6.82
N GLN A 123 8.65 -4.18 7.50
CA GLN A 123 9.00 -4.09 8.91
C GLN A 123 10.13 -3.09 9.16
N GLU A 124 11.08 -2.97 8.24
CA GLU A 124 12.17 -2.02 8.38
C GLU A 124 11.67 -0.57 8.26
N GLN A 125 10.80 -0.28 7.27
CA GLN A 125 10.12 1.01 7.20
C GLN A 125 9.34 1.31 8.50
N TRP A 126 8.67 0.31 9.07
CA TRP A 126 7.95 0.48 10.34
C TRP A 126 8.89 0.78 11.51
N ARG A 127 10.01 0.07 11.64
CA ARG A 127 11.01 0.39 12.67
C ARG A 127 11.51 1.83 12.53
N GLN A 128 11.84 2.25 11.31
CA GLN A 128 12.31 3.60 11.01
C GLN A 128 11.24 4.67 11.31
N GLY A 129 9.97 4.37 11.02
CA GLY A 129 8.82 5.22 11.36
C GLY A 129 8.42 5.21 12.84
N GLY A 130 9.14 4.48 13.71
CA GLY A 130 8.88 4.44 15.15
C GLY A 130 7.71 3.53 15.54
N TRP A 131 7.32 2.59 14.69
CA TRP A 131 6.39 1.52 15.04
C TRP A 131 7.09 0.49 15.93
N VAL A 132 6.34 -0.10 16.88
CA VAL A 132 6.85 -1.09 17.83
C VAL A 132 6.06 -2.39 17.70
N PRO A 133 6.72 -3.58 17.71
CA PRO A 133 6.01 -4.85 17.73
C PRO A 133 5.04 -4.97 18.91
N THR A 134 3.82 -5.45 18.66
CA THR A 134 2.81 -5.73 19.68
C THR A 134 2.83 -7.22 20.03
N LEU A 135 2.92 -7.56 21.32
CA LEU A 135 3.02 -8.94 21.82
C LEU A 135 4.08 -9.79 21.08
N PRO A 136 5.36 -9.35 21.03
CA PRO A 136 6.41 -10.01 20.23
C PRO A 136 6.70 -11.46 20.62
N ASN A 137 6.28 -11.90 21.81
CA ASN A 137 6.41 -13.29 22.25
C ASN A 137 5.34 -14.21 21.61
N GLU A 138 4.18 -13.65 21.26
CA GLU A 138 3.07 -14.39 20.62
C GLU A 138 3.08 -14.20 19.10
N PHE A 139 3.37 -12.96 18.66
CA PHE A 139 3.39 -12.55 17.26
C PHE A 139 4.73 -11.93 16.88
N PRO A 140 5.82 -12.73 16.93
CA PRO A 140 7.17 -12.23 16.68
C PRO A 140 7.29 -11.60 15.30
N PRO A 141 8.08 -10.52 15.16
CA PRO A 141 8.49 -10.02 13.85
C PRO A 141 8.99 -11.15 12.94
N ILE A 142 8.58 -11.11 11.68
CA ILE A 142 9.04 -12.05 10.66
C ILE A 142 10.55 -11.86 10.47
N ALA A 143 11.31 -12.96 10.41
CA ALA A 143 12.74 -12.91 10.14
C ALA A 143 13.13 -13.95 9.08
N ASP A 144 14.18 -13.65 8.29
CA ASP A 144 14.73 -14.62 7.35
C ASP A 144 15.73 -15.54 8.05
N THR A 145 15.20 -16.55 8.74
CA THR A 145 15.99 -17.61 9.39
C THR A 145 15.54 -18.99 8.89
N PRO A 146 16.39 -20.03 8.98
CA PRO A 146 15.99 -21.38 8.62
C PRO A 146 14.71 -21.84 9.33
N GLN A 147 14.57 -21.51 10.62
CA GLN A 147 13.39 -21.88 11.41
C GLN A 147 12.13 -21.16 10.92
N TRP A 148 12.21 -19.87 10.61
CA TRP A 148 11.11 -19.13 10.01
C TRP A 148 10.71 -19.68 8.64
N ARG A 149 11.68 -20.02 7.79
CA ARG A 149 11.42 -20.61 6.47
C ARG A 149 10.70 -21.95 6.58
N VAL A 150 11.08 -22.81 7.52
CA VAL A 150 10.37 -24.06 7.81
C VAL A 150 8.95 -23.78 8.29
N ASN A 151 8.78 -22.81 9.19
CA ASN A 151 7.48 -22.43 9.71
C ASN A 151 6.52 -21.90 8.62
N LEU A 152 7.02 -21.06 7.70
CA LEU A 152 6.21 -20.53 6.58
C LEU A 152 5.80 -21.61 5.57
N ARG A 153 6.63 -22.65 5.38
CA ARG A 153 6.31 -23.78 4.50
C ARG A 153 5.17 -24.65 5.03
N ASP A 154 4.95 -24.65 6.34
CA ASP A 154 3.81 -25.31 6.97
C ASP A 154 2.51 -24.54 6.66
N VAL A 155 1.63 -25.18 5.89
CA VAL A 155 0.35 -24.64 5.44
C VAL A 155 -0.60 -24.26 6.58
N ARG A 156 -0.36 -24.73 7.81
CA ARG A 156 -1.21 -24.46 8.98
C ARG A 156 -0.71 -23.33 9.88
N ARG A 157 0.55 -22.90 9.71
CA ARG A 157 1.20 -21.98 10.66
C ARG A 157 1.34 -20.57 10.12
N GLY A 158 1.96 -20.40 8.94
CA GLY A 158 2.28 -19.07 8.42
C GLY A 158 3.07 -18.23 9.43
N GLY A 159 3.01 -16.91 9.32
CA GLY A 159 3.60 -15.96 10.26
C GLY A 159 2.70 -14.75 10.41
N THR A 160 2.37 -14.39 11.65
CA THR A 160 1.60 -13.18 11.95
C THR A 160 2.43 -12.29 12.87
N THR A 161 2.48 -11.00 12.55
CA THR A 161 3.09 -9.98 13.40
C THR A 161 2.18 -8.76 13.48
N TYR A 162 2.14 -8.14 14.65
CA TYR A 162 1.43 -6.89 14.89
C TYR A 162 2.43 -5.80 15.25
N TRP A 163 2.17 -4.59 14.76
CA TRP A 163 3.01 -3.41 14.99
C TRP A 163 2.13 -2.23 15.32
N GLN A 164 2.50 -1.47 16.34
CA GLN A 164 1.72 -0.36 16.84
C GLN A 164 2.49 0.95 16.71
N ALA A 165 1.82 1.98 16.19
CA ALA A 165 2.29 3.35 16.10
C ALA A 165 1.60 4.20 17.15
N GLY A 166 2.26 4.35 18.31
CA GLY A 166 1.70 5.07 19.46
C GLY A 166 0.34 4.50 19.89
N ASP A 167 -0.64 5.35 20.13
CA ASP A 167 -2.04 4.99 20.39
C ASP A 167 -2.93 5.15 19.14
N GLN A 168 -2.35 5.52 18.01
CA GLN A 168 -3.08 5.98 16.83
C GLN A 168 -3.41 4.83 15.87
N TYR A 169 -2.43 3.97 15.59
CA TYR A 169 -2.55 2.97 14.55
C TYR A 169 -1.96 1.63 14.96
N GLN A 170 -2.49 0.57 14.36
CA GLN A 170 -1.87 -0.75 14.36
C GLN A 170 -1.86 -1.32 12.96
N VAL A 171 -0.81 -2.07 12.67
CA VAL A 171 -0.63 -2.86 11.46
C VAL A 171 -0.59 -4.32 11.85
N MET A 172 -1.31 -5.15 11.09
CA MET A 172 -1.19 -6.61 11.11
C MET A 172 -0.60 -7.05 9.78
N MET A 173 0.44 -7.88 9.84
CA MET A 173 0.99 -8.55 8.66
C MET A 173 0.95 -10.05 8.86
N VAL A 174 0.31 -10.74 7.91
CA VAL A 174 0.24 -12.21 7.86
C VAL A 174 0.91 -12.71 6.59
N VAL A 175 2.01 -13.45 6.73
CA VAL A 175 2.70 -14.16 5.65
C VAL A 175 2.24 -15.62 5.67
N HIS A 176 1.68 -16.13 4.58
CA HIS A 176 1.25 -17.53 4.54
C HIS A 176 1.42 -18.13 3.15
N ARG A 177 1.54 -19.46 3.12
CA ARG A 177 1.55 -20.23 1.88
C ARG A 177 0.17 -20.19 1.23
N PHE A 178 0.13 -19.89 -0.05
CA PHE A 178 -1.08 -19.78 -0.86
C PHE A 178 -1.09 -20.83 -1.97
N LYS A 179 -2.24 -21.48 -2.16
CA LYS A 179 -2.43 -22.45 -3.23
C LYS A 179 -2.75 -21.74 -4.54
N ASP A 180 -1.73 -21.43 -5.33
CA ASP A 180 -1.92 -20.86 -6.66
C ASP A 180 -2.16 -21.96 -7.72
N TYR A 181 -3.40 -22.06 -8.19
CA TYR A 181 -3.79 -23.05 -9.20
C TYR A 181 -3.11 -22.82 -10.57
N ARG A 182 -2.60 -21.62 -10.84
CA ARG A 182 -1.88 -21.29 -12.08
C ARG A 182 -0.45 -21.86 -12.08
N HIS A 183 0.11 -22.11 -10.88
CA HIS A 183 1.46 -22.63 -10.68
C HIS A 183 1.45 -23.80 -9.68
N PRO A 184 0.81 -24.94 -10.00
CA PRO A 184 0.53 -25.99 -9.03
C PRO A 184 1.77 -26.71 -8.48
N THR A 185 2.92 -26.60 -9.16
CA THR A 185 4.19 -27.22 -8.75
C THR A 185 5.06 -26.31 -7.90
N GLN A 186 4.65 -25.07 -7.67
CA GLN A 186 5.45 -24.07 -6.96
C GLN A 186 4.84 -23.74 -5.59
N GLU A 187 5.71 -23.57 -4.60
CA GLU A 187 5.31 -22.96 -3.33
C GLU A 187 5.18 -21.46 -3.52
N ARG A 188 3.95 -20.97 -3.42
CA ARG A 188 3.64 -19.55 -3.54
C ARG A 188 3.10 -19.01 -2.22
N TYR A 189 3.32 -17.73 -1.98
CA TYR A 189 3.05 -17.07 -0.71
C TYR A 189 2.35 -15.74 -0.93
N LEU A 190 1.53 -15.36 0.05
CA LEU A 190 0.89 -14.06 0.11
C LEU A 190 1.15 -13.40 1.45
N ILE A 191 1.32 -12.09 1.42
CA ILE A 191 1.11 -11.21 2.56
C ILE A 191 -0.35 -10.77 2.54
N THR A 192 -0.99 -10.81 3.71
CA THR A 192 -2.18 -10.01 4.02
C THR A 192 -1.76 -8.92 4.99
N LEU A 193 -1.99 -7.67 4.62
CA LEU A 193 -1.70 -6.49 5.42
C LEU A 193 -3.03 -5.83 5.83
N GLY A 194 -3.17 -5.52 7.11
CA GLY A 194 -4.25 -4.71 7.65
C GLY A 194 -3.68 -3.50 8.39
N ILE A 195 -4.29 -2.32 8.21
CA ILE A 195 -3.96 -1.11 8.98
C ILE A 195 -5.24 -0.41 9.41
N GLY A 196 -5.26 0.11 10.65
CA GLY A 196 -6.44 0.72 11.25
C GLY A 196 -6.14 1.22 12.65
N LYS A 197 -7.19 1.51 13.42
CA LYS A 197 -7.06 1.79 14.86
C LYS A 197 -6.55 0.53 15.60
N PRO A 198 -5.86 0.68 16.75
CA PRO A 198 -5.37 -0.45 17.52
C PRO A 198 -6.46 -1.47 17.88
N TRP A 199 -6.21 -2.75 17.58
CA TRP A 199 -7.08 -3.88 17.88
C TRP A 199 -6.56 -4.69 19.07
N VAL A 200 -5.27 -5.01 19.05
CA VAL A 200 -4.57 -5.76 20.08
C VAL A 200 -3.90 -4.77 21.02
N LYS A 201 -4.20 -4.89 22.32
CA LYS A 201 -3.55 -4.09 23.36
C LYS A 201 -2.21 -4.74 23.74
N PRO A 202 -1.15 -3.96 23.95
CA PRO A 202 0.15 -4.47 24.39
C PRO A 202 0.11 -5.05 25.79
#